data_AF-A0A923CTB2-F1
#
_entry.id   AF-A0A923CTB2-F1
#
_cell.length_a   1.000
_cell.length_b   1.000
_cell.length_c   1.000
_cell.angle_alpha   90.00
_cell.angle_beta   90.00
_cell.angle_gamma   90.00
#
_symmetry.space_group_name_H-M   'P 1'
#
loop_
_entity.id
_entity.type
_entity.pdbx_description
1 polymer ?
#
loop_
_entity_poly.entity_id
_entity_poly.type
_entity_poly.pdbx_seq_one_letter_code
_entity_poly.pdbx_strand_id
1 'polypeptide(L)'
;MIFEDDETLQMYIEESLDHLSNIENDLLLIEEAGADIDEELVNNVFRAAHSIKGGAGFMGLSNIKELSHKIENVLGLVRSREIVPTPETINTLLRAFDTLKDMIHDVEHSNDMDTSEHIVALIGLTAASLPDDEKESLSGTLSIS
;
A
#
# COMPACT_ATOMS: atom_id res chain seq x y z
N MET A 1 0.82 -6.79 -22.67
CA MET A 1 1.72 -7.77 -22.03
C MET A 1 0.82 -8.93 -21.69
N ILE A 2 1.09 -10.08 -22.32
CA ILE A 2 0.19 -11.22 -22.41
C ILE A 2 0.44 -12.06 -21.16
N PHE A 3 -0.63 -12.53 -20.51
CA PHE A 3 -0.59 -13.57 -19.48
C PHE A 3 0.08 -14.81 -20.11
N GLU A 4 1.41 -14.92 -20.05
CA GLU A 4 2.15 -16.00 -20.71
C GLU A 4 2.18 -17.29 -19.89
N ASP A 5 1.62 -17.33 -18.68
CA ASP A 5 1.37 -18.57 -17.95
C ASP A 5 0.30 -18.42 -16.84
N ASP A 6 -0.84 -19.10 -17.01
CA ASP A 6 -1.96 -19.13 -16.05
C ASP A 6 -1.51 -19.69 -14.69
N GLU A 7 -0.56 -20.63 -14.69
CA GLU A 7 0.05 -21.19 -13.48
C GLU A 7 0.83 -20.12 -12.69
N THR A 8 1.60 -19.29 -13.39
CA THR A 8 2.38 -18.20 -12.78
C THR A 8 1.45 -17.12 -12.20
N LEU A 9 0.35 -16.79 -12.89
CA LEU A 9 -0.65 -15.87 -12.37
C LEU A 9 -1.34 -16.44 -11.11
N GLN A 10 -1.76 -17.70 -11.17
CA GLN A 10 -2.41 -18.37 -10.04
C GLN A 10 -1.51 -18.42 -8.81
N MET A 11 -0.22 -18.75 -9.00
CA MET A 11 0.79 -18.72 -7.93
C MET A 11 0.91 -17.33 -7.30
N TYR A 12 0.96 -16.28 -8.13
CA TYR A 12 1.00 -14.90 -7.64
C TYR A 12 -0.24 -14.52 -6.83
N ILE A 13 -1.44 -14.93 -7.26
CA ILE A 13 -2.68 -14.69 -6.51
C ILE A 13 -2.60 -15.38 -5.15
N GLU A 14 -2.22 -16.66 -5.12
CA GLU A 14 -2.12 -17.44 -3.88
C GLU A 14 -1.09 -16.85 -2.90
N GLU A 15 0.11 -16.51 -3.36
CA GLU A 15 1.14 -15.86 -2.55
C GLU A 15 0.70 -14.48 -2.04
N SER A 16 0.03 -13.69 -2.88
CA SER A 16 -0.48 -12.38 -2.50
C SER A 16 -1.57 -12.47 -1.43
N LEU A 17 -2.47 -13.45 -1.53
CA LEU A 17 -3.52 -13.67 -0.53
C LEU A 17 -2.93 -14.19 0.80
N ASP A 18 -1.88 -15.00 0.76
CA ASP A 18 -1.15 -15.43 1.96
C ASP A 18 -0.52 -14.23 2.67
N HIS A 19 0.15 -13.34 1.91
CA HIS A 19 0.68 -12.09 2.44
C HIS A 19 -0.39 -11.18 3.07
N LEU A 20 -1.62 -11.18 2.53
CA LEU A 20 -2.72 -10.36 3.02
C LEU A 20 -3.45 -10.94 4.24
N SER A 21 -3.23 -12.22 4.57
CA SER A 21 -4.05 -12.96 5.54
C SER A 21 -4.05 -12.38 6.96
N ASN A 22 -2.94 -11.78 7.40
CA ASN A 22 -2.77 -11.23 8.76
C ASN A 22 -2.65 -9.71 8.82
N ILE A 23 -2.72 -9.02 7.67
CA ILE A 23 -2.41 -7.59 7.58
C ILE A 23 -3.34 -6.74 8.44
N GLU A 24 -4.64 -7.07 8.48
CA GLU A 24 -5.60 -6.37 9.33
C GLU A 24 -5.18 -6.45 10.80
N ASN A 25 -4.84 -7.63 11.29
CA ASN A 25 -4.44 -7.81 12.68
C ASN A 25 -3.12 -7.10 13.00
N ASP A 26 -2.12 -7.21 12.11
CA ASP A 26 -0.84 -6.55 12.27
C ASP A 26 -1.01 -5.02 12.31
N LEU A 27 -1.86 -4.45 11.45
CA LEU A 27 -2.14 -3.02 11.43
C LEU A 27 -2.83 -2.53 12.71
N LEU A 28 -3.76 -3.30 13.26
CA LEU A 28 -4.41 -2.96 14.54
C LEU A 28 -3.42 -3.00 15.71
N LEU A 29 -2.49 -3.96 15.72
CA LEU A 29 -1.41 -4.02 16.72
C LEU A 29 -0.43 -2.84 16.57
N ILE A 30 -0.15 -2.40 15.34
CA ILE A 30 0.64 -1.19 15.06
C ILE A 30 -0.08 0.06 15.60
N GLU A 31 -1.40 0.16 15.40
CA GLU A 31 -2.22 1.24 15.94
C GLU A 31 -2.17 1.28 17.47
N GLU A 32 -2.37 0.13 18.12
CA GLU A 32 -2.42 0.00 19.57
C GLU A 32 -1.09 0.43 20.22
N ALA A 33 0.04 0.07 19.61
CA ALA A 33 1.36 0.43 20.10
C ALA A 33 1.73 1.90 19.84
N GLY A 34 1.16 2.55 18.82
CA GLY A 34 1.32 3.98 18.57
C GLY A 34 2.78 4.42 18.43
N ALA A 35 3.27 5.29 19.32
CA ALA A 35 4.67 5.76 19.28
C ALA A 35 5.69 4.71 19.75
N ASP A 36 5.23 3.69 20.50
CA ASP A 36 6.05 2.62 21.06
C ASP A 36 6.03 1.36 20.16
N ILE A 37 5.66 1.51 18.89
CA ILE A 37 5.60 0.42 17.91
C ILE A 37 6.89 -0.39 17.81
N ASP A 38 6.70 -1.69 17.70
CA ASP A 38 7.73 -2.63 17.32
C ASP A 38 8.03 -2.49 15.81
N GLU A 39 9.29 -2.22 15.49
CA GLU A 39 9.74 -2.10 14.11
C GLU A 39 9.61 -3.45 13.36
N GLU A 40 9.70 -4.58 14.06
CA GLU A 40 9.54 -5.90 13.46
C GLU A 40 8.11 -6.08 12.91
N LEU A 41 7.11 -5.61 13.66
CA LEU A 41 5.71 -5.67 13.24
C LEU A 41 5.46 -4.83 11.99
N VAL A 42 5.99 -3.60 11.94
CA VAL A 42 5.91 -2.75 10.74
C VAL A 42 6.67 -3.37 9.56
N ASN A 43 7.82 -4.00 9.82
CA ASN A 43 8.61 -4.68 8.78
C ASN A 43 7.85 -5.86 8.15
N ASN A 44 7.03 -6.58 8.92
CA ASN A 44 6.21 -7.67 8.39
C ASN A 44 5.18 -7.15 7.37
N VAL A 45 4.42 -6.12 7.75
CA VAL A 45 3.43 -5.47 6.87
C VAL A 45 4.10 -4.83 5.65
N PHE A 46 5.25 -4.18 5.84
CA PHE A 46 6.05 -3.59 4.76
C PHE A 46 6.50 -4.64 3.74
N ARG A 47 6.97 -5.81 4.20
CA ARG A 47 7.42 -6.90 3.32
C ARG A 47 6.26 -7.49 2.51
N ALA A 48 5.09 -7.64 3.12
CA ALA A 48 3.90 -8.10 2.41
C ALA A 48 3.55 -7.15 1.24
N ALA A 49 3.46 -5.83 1.51
CA ALA A 49 3.21 -4.83 0.46
C ALA A 49 4.31 -4.84 -0.62
N HIS A 50 5.58 -4.97 -0.23
CA HIS A 50 6.72 -5.00 -1.14
C HIS A 50 6.71 -6.23 -2.07
N SER A 51 6.40 -7.41 -1.53
CA SER A 51 6.28 -8.65 -2.31
C SER A 51 5.14 -8.55 -3.33
N ILE A 52 3.95 -8.08 -2.90
CA ILE A 52 2.79 -7.90 -3.78
C ILE A 52 3.11 -6.93 -4.91
N LYS A 53 3.77 -5.80 -4.60
CA LYS A 53 4.25 -4.81 -5.60
C LYS A 53 5.21 -5.43 -6.61
N GLY A 54 6.17 -6.22 -6.13
CA GLY A 54 7.16 -6.90 -6.97
C GLY A 54 6.49 -7.83 -7.98
N GLY A 55 5.60 -8.70 -7.51
CA GLY A 55 4.84 -9.61 -8.37
C GLY A 55 3.91 -8.87 -9.34
N ALA A 56 3.19 -7.84 -8.87
CA ALA A 56 2.31 -7.02 -9.72
C ALA A 56 3.08 -6.37 -10.89
N GLY A 57 4.30 -5.89 -10.63
CA GLY A 57 5.17 -5.32 -11.66
C GLY A 57 5.60 -6.34 -12.71
N PHE A 58 5.83 -7.59 -12.31
CA PHE A 58 6.14 -8.69 -13.23
C PHE A 58 4.93 -9.12 -14.06
N MET A 59 3.73 -9.17 -13.45
CA MET A 59 2.48 -9.55 -14.13
C MET A 59 1.86 -8.43 -14.99
N GLY A 60 2.35 -7.19 -14.90
CA GLY A 60 1.77 -6.05 -15.61
C GLY A 60 0.46 -5.53 -15.00
N LEU A 61 0.24 -5.78 -13.72
CA LEU A 61 -0.93 -5.34 -12.95
C LEU A 61 -0.66 -3.94 -12.41
N SER A 62 -0.90 -2.91 -13.22
CA SER A 62 -0.48 -1.53 -12.96
C SER A 62 -1.13 -0.94 -11.72
N ASN A 63 -2.43 -1.15 -11.52
CA ASN A 63 -3.14 -0.53 -10.38
C ASN A 63 -2.75 -1.18 -9.06
N ILE A 64 -2.61 -2.51 -9.05
CA ILE A 64 -2.11 -3.28 -7.89
C ILE A 64 -0.69 -2.82 -7.54
N LYS A 65 0.19 -2.71 -8.55
CA LYS A 65 1.56 -2.22 -8.38
C LYS A 65 1.57 -0.80 -7.80
N GLU A 66 0.73 0.09 -8.32
CA GLU A 66 0.69 1.48 -7.87
C GLU A 66 0.18 1.58 -6.42
N LEU A 67 -0.95 0.93 -6.11
CA LEU A 67 -1.54 0.99 -4.78
C LEU A 67 -0.59 0.39 -3.72
N SER A 68 -0.03 -0.80 -3.98
CA SER A 68 0.94 -1.43 -3.08
C SER A 68 2.20 -0.59 -2.89
N HIS A 69 2.66 0.13 -3.91
CA HIS A 69 3.77 1.06 -3.78
C HIS A 69 3.42 2.27 -2.88
N LYS A 70 2.21 2.84 -2.98
CA LYS A 70 1.79 3.93 -2.09
C LYS A 70 1.65 3.47 -0.64
N ILE A 71 1.14 2.26 -0.43
CA ILE A 71 1.11 1.60 0.88
C ILE A 71 2.53 1.44 1.44
N GLU A 72 3.46 0.92 0.64
CA GLU A 72 4.87 0.74 1.01
C GLU A 72 5.53 2.05 1.45
N ASN A 73 5.22 3.17 0.77
CA ASN A 73 5.76 4.48 1.13
C ASN A 73 5.29 4.95 2.51
N VAL A 74 3.99 4.82 2.83
CA VAL A 74 3.45 5.18 4.15
C VAL A 74 4.07 4.30 5.23
N LEU A 75 4.13 2.97 5.01
CA LEU A 75 4.77 2.03 5.94
C LEU A 75 6.27 2.32 6.11
N GLY A 76 6.93 2.80 5.07
CA GLY A 76 8.32 3.26 5.12
C GLY A 76 8.53 4.40 6.13
N LEU A 77 7.62 5.39 6.13
CA LEU A 77 7.64 6.52 7.07
C LEU A 77 7.27 6.11 8.50
N VAL A 78 6.32 5.18 8.65
CA VAL A 78 5.99 4.58 9.97
C VAL A 78 7.21 3.83 10.51
N ARG A 79 7.88 3.04 9.67
CA ARG A 79 9.10 2.30 10.04
C ARG A 79 10.24 3.22 10.44
N SER A 80 10.45 4.34 9.72
CA SER A 80 11.49 5.32 10.07
C SER A 80 11.11 6.22 11.25
N ARG A 81 9.92 6.03 11.84
CA ARG A 81 9.33 6.87 12.91
C ARG A 81 9.14 8.33 12.51
N GLU A 82 8.99 8.61 11.23
CA GLU A 82 8.64 9.93 10.71
C GLU A 82 7.13 10.20 10.85
N ILE A 83 6.31 9.13 10.81
CA ILE A 83 4.87 9.17 11.08
C ILE A 83 4.55 8.26 12.27
N VAL A 84 3.80 8.78 13.23
CA VAL A 84 3.18 7.96 14.28
C VAL A 84 1.92 7.30 13.70
N PRO A 85 1.72 5.98 13.88
CA PRO A 85 0.54 5.28 13.39
C PRO A 85 -0.69 5.65 14.22
N THR A 86 -1.35 6.73 13.81
CA THR A 86 -2.63 7.16 14.38
C THR A 86 -3.79 6.33 13.80
N PRO A 87 -4.98 6.40 14.44
CA PRO A 87 -6.18 5.80 13.86
C PRO A 87 -6.47 6.24 12.42
N GLU A 88 -6.16 7.49 12.06
CA GLU A 88 -6.33 8.00 10.70
C GLU A 88 -5.38 7.32 9.71
N THR A 89 -4.09 7.22 10.07
CA THR A 89 -3.08 6.51 9.26
C THR A 89 -3.46 5.05 9.06
N ILE A 90 -3.84 4.36 10.13
CA ILE A 90 -4.17 2.93 10.10
C ILE A 90 -5.46 2.66 9.34
N ASN A 91 -6.53 3.44 9.54
CA ASN A 91 -7.75 3.30 8.76
C ASN A 91 -7.51 3.51 7.26
N THR A 92 -6.62 4.44 6.89
CA THR A 92 -6.27 4.66 5.49
C THR A 92 -5.54 3.45 4.90
N LEU A 93 -4.60 2.86 5.66
CA LEU A 93 -3.90 1.63 5.27
C LEU A 93 -4.85 0.44 5.14
N LEU A 94 -5.74 0.23 6.12
CA LEU A 94 -6.74 -0.85 6.09
C LEU A 94 -7.60 -0.78 4.83
N ARG A 95 -8.20 0.38 4.54
CA ARG A 95 -9.01 0.58 3.33
C ARG A 95 -8.23 0.33 2.04
N ALA A 96 -6.95 0.68 2.01
CA ALA A 96 -6.10 0.44 0.86
C ALA A 96 -5.76 -1.05 0.69
N PHE A 97 -5.50 -1.77 1.79
CA PHE A 97 -5.27 -3.21 1.77
C PHE A 97 -6.54 -4.00 1.42
N ASP A 98 -7.73 -3.57 1.86
CA ASP A 98 -9.00 -4.16 1.44
C ASP A 98 -9.19 -4.05 -0.08
N THR A 99 -8.95 -2.85 -0.63
CA THR A 99 -9.02 -2.63 -2.09
C THR A 99 -7.96 -3.44 -2.82
N LEU A 100 -6.76 -3.57 -2.26
CA LEU A 100 -5.70 -4.42 -2.81
C LEU A 100 -6.12 -5.89 -2.84
N LYS A 101 -6.77 -6.38 -1.79
CA LYS A 101 -7.31 -7.73 -1.71
C LYS A 101 -8.42 -7.96 -2.74
N ASP A 102 -9.33 -7.01 -2.89
CA ASP A 102 -10.39 -7.07 -3.91
C ASP A 102 -9.81 -7.12 -5.33
N MET A 103 -8.80 -6.29 -5.62
CA MET A 103 -8.08 -6.34 -6.90
C MET A 103 -7.37 -7.68 -7.14
N ILE A 104 -6.82 -8.32 -6.10
CA ILE A 104 -6.19 -9.65 -6.25
C ILE A 104 -7.25 -10.73 -6.49
N HIS A 105 -8.42 -10.62 -5.88
CA HIS A 105 -9.54 -11.54 -6.13
C HIS A 105 -10.14 -11.40 -7.53
N ASP A 106 -10.15 -10.19 -8.11
CA ASP A 106 -10.60 -9.91 -9.48
C ASP A 106 -9.45 -9.39 -10.35
N VAL A 107 -8.36 -10.18 -10.43
CA VAL A 107 -7.11 -9.76 -11.06
C VAL A 107 -7.28 -9.38 -12.53
N GLU A 108 -8.23 -10.01 -13.23
CA GLU A 108 -8.53 -9.75 -14.65
C GLU A 108 -9.05 -8.34 -14.88
N HIS A 109 -9.82 -7.79 -13.92
CA HIS A 109 -10.40 -6.44 -13.98
C HIS A 109 -9.69 -5.44 -13.04
N SER A 110 -8.64 -5.87 -12.34
CA SER A 110 -7.93 -5.04 -11.36
C SER A 110 -7.41 -3.71 -11.91
N ASN A 111 -7.02 -3.66 -13.19
CA ASN A 111 -6.56 -2.43 -13.85
C ASN A 111 -7.69 -1.46 -14.22
N ASP A 112 -8.95 -1.92 -14.20
CA ASP A 112 -10.13 -1.08 -14.44
C ASP A 112 -10.74 -0.54 -13.13
N MET A 113 -10.31 -1.05 -11.98
CA MET A 113 -10.76 -0.58 -10.67
C MET A 113 -10.20 0.81 -10.34
N ASP A 114 -11.07 1.71 -9.91
CA ASP A 114 -10.68 3.05 -9.50
C ASP A 114 -10.01 3.02 -8.11
N THR A 115 -8.74 3.42 -8.06
CA THR A 115 -7.95 3.49 -6.83
C THR A 115 -7.57 4.94 -6.47
N SER A 116 -8.10 5.92 -7.20
CA SER A 116 -7.68 7.33 -7.12
C SER A 116 -7.86 7.90 -5.71
N GLU A 117 -8.99 7.61 -5.05
CA GLU A 117 -9.25 8.07 -3.68
C GLU A 117 -8.22 7.51 -2.68
N HIS A 118 -7.84 6.25 -2.83
CA HIS A 118 -6.83 5.62 -1.97
C HIS A 118 -5.45 6.21 -2.22
N ILE A 119 -5.08 6.42 -3.48
CA ILE A 119 -3.81 7.03 -3.86
C ILE A 119 -3.69 8.44 -3.27
N VAL A 120 -4.74 9.26 -3.39
CA VAL A 120 -4.77 10.62 -2.83
C VAL A 120 -4.63 10.59 -1.31
N ALA A 121 -5.37 9.72 -0.62
CA ALA A 121 -5.29 9.60 0.84
C ALA A 121 -3.88 9.17 1.31
N LEU A 122 -3.28 8.16 0.67
CA LEU A 122 -1.94 7.69 1.00
C LEU A 122 -0.87 8.75 0.72
N ILE A 123 -0.97 9.48 -0.40
CA ILE A 123 -0.07 10.60 -0.70
C ILE A 123 -0.21 11.70 0.35
N GLY A 124 -1.44 12.02 0.77
CA GLY A 124 -1.72 13.00 1.82
C GLY A 124 -0.97 12.71 3.12
N LEU A 125 -0.93 11.44 3.54
CA LEU A 125 -0.16 11.00 4.71
C LEU A 125 1.34 11.21 4.52
N THR A 126 1.89 10.88 3.35
CA THR A 126 3.34 11.07 3.09
C THR A 126 3.74 12.54 2.99
N ALA A 127 2.89 13.39 2.41
CA ALA A 127 3.16 14.82 2.26
C ALA A 127 3.08 15.56 3.60
N ALA A 128 2.27 15.09 4.54
CA ALA A 128 2.20 15.65 5.90
C ALA A 128 3.53 15.48 6.67
N SER A 129 4.32 14.46 6.33
CA SER A 129 5.62 14.15 6.94
C SER A 129 6.79 14.96 6.37
N LEU A 130 6.60 15.65 5.23
CA LEU A 130 7.63 16.49 4.64
C LEU A 130 7.80 17.79 5.47
N PRO A 131 9.02 18.33 5.57
CA PRO A 131 9.22 19.67 6.11
C PRO A 131 8.53 20.71 5.20
N ASP A 132 8.12 21.84 5.79
CA ASP A 132 7.21 22.79 5.14
C ASP A 132 7.75 23.39 3.83
N ASP A 133 9.06 23.34 3.61
CA ASP A 133 9.74 23.77 2.39
C ASP A 133 9.54 22.86 1.18
N GLU A 134 9.20 21.57 1.36
CA GLU A 134 8.93 20.64 0.25
C GLU A 134 7.42 20.51 -0.07
N LYS A 135 6.52 20.91 0.84
CA LYS A 135 5.07 20.90 0.63
C LYS A 135 4.60 21.85 -0.49
N GLU A 136 5.32 22.95 -0.72
CA GLU A 136 5.00 23.89 -1.81
C GLU A 136 5.23 23.29 -3.21
N SER A 137 6.17 22.35 -3.36
CA SER A 137 6.51 21.75 -4.65
C SER A 137 5.43 20.78 -5.16
N LEU A 138 4.74 20.09 -4.25
CA LEU A 138 3.68 19.12 -4.58
C LEU A 138 2.33 19.80 -4.86
N SER A 139 2.07 20.98 -4.29
CA SER A 139 0.86 21.76 -4.57
C SER A 139 0.79 22.26 -6.03
N GLY A 140 1.94 22.43 -6.69
CA GLY A 140 2.03 22.81 -8.10
C GLY A 140 1.53 21.74 -9.08
N THR A 141 1.56 20.46 -8.70
CA THR A 141 1.20 19.33 -9.59
C THR A 141 -0.30 19.02 -9.56
N LEU A 142 -1.00 19.36 -8.47
CA LEU A 142 -2.46 19.20 -8.33
C LEU A 142 -3.28 20.34 -8.98
N SER A 143 -2.62 21.38 -9.53
CA SER A 143 -3.27 22.49 -10.24
C SER A 143 -3.23 22.39 -11.78
N ILE A 144 -2.71 21.30 -12.34
CA ILE A 144 -2.64 21.14 -13.80
C ILE A 144 -3.21 19.77 -14.20
N SER A 145 -4.54 19.69 -14.29
CA SER A 145 -5.34 19.10 -15.39
C SER A 145 -6.81 19.04 -15.00
#